data_AF-A0A9X4R6B9-F1
#
_entry.id   AF-A0A9X4R6B9-F1
#
_cell.length_a   1.000
_cell.length_b   1.000
_cell.length_c   1.000
_cell.angle_alpha   90.00
_cell.angle_beta   90.00
_cell.angle_gamma   90.00
#
_symmetry.space_group_name_H-M   'P 1'
#
loop_
_entity.id
_entity.type
_entity.pdbx_description
1 polymer ?
#
loop_
_entity_poly.entity_id
_entity_poly.type
_entity_poly.pdbx_seq_one_letter_code
_entity_poly.pdbx_strand_id
1 'polypeptide(L)'
;MGSLYHGGGENRSNDSRTGVTMAFDLAFLRQEENQYLSVPVETIKTFPEEIQRLLGWSRSATLNGWVDMDGQLAEPLDLLKREDFREVGMF
;
A
#
# COMPACT_ATOMS: atom_id res chain seq x y z
N MET A 1 -5.54 8.38 -13.19
CA MET A 1 -5.18 9.66 -12.56
C MET A 1 -3.82 10.09 -13.10
N GLY A 2 -3.46 11.38 -13.05
CA GLY A 2 -2.12 11.85 -13.46
C GLY A 2 -2.00 12.52 -14.85
N SER A 3 -3.09 12.68 -15.60
CA SER A 3 -3.07 13.39 -16.90
C SER A 3 -3.31 14.91 -16.81
N LEU A 4 -3.64 15.42 -15.62
CA LEU A 4 -3.81 16.85 -15.39
C LEU A 4 -2.44 17.53 -15.35
N TYR A 5 -2.24 18.57 -16.17
CA TYR A 5 -1.06 19.41 -16.05
C TYR A 5 -1.11 20.22 -14.75
N HIS A 6 -0.13 20.02 -13.87
CA HIS A 6 -0.04 20.69 -12.58
C HIS A 6 1.42 20.75 -12.09
N GLY A 7 1.67 21.53 -11.04
CA GLY A 7 2.96 21.66 -10.39
C GLY A 7 2.89 22.55 -9.16
N GLY A 8 3.95 22.56 -8.36
CA GLY A 8 4.05 23.47 -7.21
C GLY A 8 4.20 24.92 -7.67
N GLY A 9 3.32 25.82 -7.21
CA GLY A 9 3.44 27.26 -7.46
C GLY A 9 4.43 27.96 -6.53
N GLU A 10 4.98 29.09 -6.97
CA GLU A 10 5.86 29.99 -6.19
C GLU A 10 5.22 30.34 -4.84
N ASN A 11 6.00 30.21 -3.75
CA ASN A 11 5.59 30.70 -2.44
C ASN A 11 6.19 32.11 -2.23
N ARG A 12 5.34 33.13 -2.15
CA ARG A 12 5.74 34.55 -1.96
C ARG A 12 5.68 35.03 -0.51
N SER A 13 5.37 34.15 0.42
CA SER A 13 5.38 34.47 1.86
C SER A 13 6.78 34.29 2.44
N ASN A 14 6.97 34.74 3.69
CA ASN A 14 8.19 34.48 4.45
C ASN A 14 8.11 33.17 5.27
N ASP A 15 7.07 32.36 5.05
CA ASP A 15 6.78 31.15 5.83
C ASP A 15 6.74 29.90 4.95
N SER A 16 6.89 28.72 5.57
CA SER A 16 6.77 27.43 4.87
C SER A 16 5.31 27.13 4.46
N ARG A 17 5.13 26.52 3.29
CA ARG A 17 3.85 25.93 2.84
C ARG A 17 3.96 24.41 2.84
N THR A 18 3.31 23.77 3.80
CA THR A 18 3.22 22.30 3.87
C THR A 18 1.98 21.81 3.13
N GLY A 19 2.14 20.78 2.29
CA GLY A 19 1.05 20.07 1.65
C GLY A 19 1.19 18.58 1.90
N VAL A 20 0.05 17.87 1.88
CA VAL A 20 0.01 16.39 1.94
C VAL A 20 -0.68 15.91 0.68
N THR A 21 -0.04 14.99 -0.03
CA THR A 21 -0.57 14.36 -1.24
C THR A 21 -0.78 12.88 -1.00
N MET A 22 -1.94 12.37 -1.41
CA MET A 22 -2.24 10.94 -1.42
C MET A 22 -2.48 10.53 -2.87
N ALA A 23 -1.55 9.77 -3.43
CA ALA A 23 -1.65 9.25 -4.79
C ALA A 23 -2.31 7.86 -4.77
N PHE A 24 -3.22 7.65 -5.72
CA PHE A 24 -3.87 6.36 -5.93
C PHE A 24 -3.62 5.90 -7.36
N ASP A 25 -3.24 4.64 -7.50
CA ASP A 25 -3.01 3.99 -8.78
C ASP A 25 -3.91 2.78 -8.98
N LEU A 26 -3.91 2.24 -10.20
CA LEU A 26 -4.60 1.00 -10.50
C LEU A 26 -3.96 -0.16 -9.74
N ALA A 27 -4.78 -1.05 -9.17
CA ALA A 27 -4.32 -2.13 -8.28
C ALA A 27 -3.33 -3.14 -8.88
N PHE A 28 -3.14 -3.15 -10.21
CA PHE A 28 -2.15 -3.99 -10.90
C PHE A 28 -0.84 -3.26 -11.22
N LEU A 29 -0.75 -1.96 -10.92
CA LEU A 29 0.49 -1.19 -11.01
C LEU A 29 1.25 -1.30 -9.70
N ARG A 30 2.57 -1.17 -9.78
CA ARG A 30 3.43 -1.16 -8.59
C ARG A 30 3.23 0.15 -7.84
N GLN A 31 3.09 0.07 -6.52
CA GLN A 31 3.11 1.25 -5.65
C GLN A 31 4.46 1.99 -5.76
N GLU A 32 4.43 3.32 -5.61
CA GLU A 32 5.64 4.15 -5.57
C GLU A 32 6.48 3.80 -4.32
N GLU A 33 5.84 3.83 -3.15
CA GLU A 33 6.42 3.35 -1.89
C GLU A 33 6.06 1.89 -1.65
N ASN A 34 7.02 1.11 -1.15
CA ASN A 34 6.80 -0.29 -0.81
C ASN A 34 6.32 -0.43 0.64
N GLN A 35 5.01 -0.30 0.86
CA GLN A 35 4.43 -0.30 2.21
C GLN A 35 4.64 -1.62 2.96
N TYR A 36 4.82 -2.73 2.25
CA TYR A 36 5.11 -4.04 2.83
C TYR A 36 6.43 -4.09 3.61
N LEU A 37 7.40 -3.24 3.24
CA LEU A 37 8.70 -3.14 3.89
C LEU A 37 8.82 -1.88 4.76
N SER A 38 8.05 -0.84 4.47
CA SER A 38 8.13 0.45 5.18
C SER A 38 7.31 0.48 6.47
N VAL A 39 6.23 -0.31 6.57
CA VAL A 39 5.33 -0.30 7.73
C VAL A 39 5.35 -1.67 8.41
N PRO A 40 5.63 -1.74 9.73
CA PRO A 40 5.57 -3.00 10.46
C PRO A 40 4.21 -3.70 10.31
N VAL A 41 4.22 -5.01 10.09
CA VAL A 41 3.01 -5.83 9.90
C VAL A 41 2.03 -5.66 11.07
N GLU A 42 2.55 -5.59 12.30
CA GLU A 42 1.72 -5.39 13.49
C GLU A 42 0.96 -4.07 13.46
N THR A 43 1.56 -3.00 12.92
CA THR A 43 0.88 -1.72 12.73
C THR A 43 -0.23 -1.86 11.70
N ILE A 44 0.04 -2.51 10.57
CA ILE A 44 -0.96 -2.75 9.51
C ILE A 44 -2.18 -3.49 10.05
N LYS A 45 -1.98 -4.53 10.89
CA LYS A 45 -3.06 -5.33 11.49
C LYS A 45 -4.03 -4.50 12.33
N THR A 46 -3.59 -3.35 12.87
CA THR A 46 -4.46 -2.46 13.66
C THR A 46 -5.38 -1.58 12.82
N PHE A 47 -5.11 -1.46 11.51
CA PHE A 47 -5.91 -0.61 10.64
C PHE A 47 -7.24 -1.26 10.23
N PRO A 48 -8.26 -0.47 9.88
CA PRO A 48 -9.45 -0.99 9.21
C PRO A 48 -9.09 -1.79 7.95
N GLU A 49 -9.85 -2.84 7.64
CA GLU A 49 -9.58 -3.72 6.48
C GLU A 49 -9.48 -2.92 5.16
N GLU A 50 -10.30 -1.88 4.99
CA GLU A 50 -10.23 -1.01 3.81
C GLU A 50 -8.86 -0.35 3.61
N ILE A 51 -8.19 0.03 4.71
CA ILE A 51 -6.86 0.62 4.69
C ILE A 51 -5.81 -0.45 4.44
N GLN A 52 -5.95 -1.63 5.03
CA GLN A 52 -5.06 -2.76 4.75
C GLN A 52 -5.07 -3.08 3.25
N ARG A 53 -6.26 -3.18 2.65
CA ARG A 53 -6.42 -3.40 1.21
C ARG A 53 -5.82 -2.28 0.37
N LEU A 54 -6.05 -1.02 0.78
CA LEU A 54 -5.48 0.15 0.10
C LEU A 54 -3.94 0.14 0.11
N LEU A 55 -3.34 -0.30 1.21
CA LEU A 55 -1.89 -0.45 1.36
C LEU A 55 -1.34 -1.66 0.59
N GLY A 56 -2.18 -2.37 -0.17
CA GLY A 56 -1.77 -3.44 -1.07
C GLY A 56 -1.96 -4.85 -0.49
N TRP A 57 -2.56 -4.99 0.69
CA TRP A 57 -2.94 -6.30 1.24
C TRP A 57 -4.22 -6.83 0.58
N SER A 58 -4.26 -6.78 -0.75
CA SER A 58 -5.31 -7.33 -1.59
C SER A 58 -4.79 -7.59 -3.00
N ARG A 59 -5.34 -8.61 -3.65
CA ARG A 59 -5.16 -8.82 -5.09
C ARG A 59 -5.97 -7.81 -5.90
N SER A 60 -5.58 -7.61 -7.15
CA SER A 60 -6.37 -6.84 -8.11
C SER A 60 -7.55 -7.65 -8.66
N ALA A 61 -8.55 -6.93 -9.19
CA ALA A 61 -9.62 -7.54 -10.00
C ALA A 61 -9.10 -8.18 -11.30
N THR A 62 -7.86 -7.86 -11.72
CA THR A 62 -7.20 -8.43 -12.91
C THR A 62 -6.38 -9.70 -12.60
N LEU A 63 -6.56 -10.29 -11.42
CA LEU A 63 -5.88 -11.51 -10.96
C LEU A 63 -4.36 -11.35 -10.73
N ASN A 64 -3.89 -10.13 -10.48
CA ASN A 64 -2.51 -9.85 -10.06
C ASN A 64 -2.42 -9.70 -8.53
N GLY A 65 -1.26 -9.98 -7.94
CA GLY A 65 -0.99 -9.71 -6.53
C GLY A 65 -1.37 -10.82 -5.54
N TRP A 66 -1.50 -12.06 -6.01
CA TRP A 66 -1.63 -13.23 -5.13
C TRP A 66 -0.32 -13.51 -4.40
N VAL A 67 -0.42 -14.09 -3.20
CA VAL A 67 0.72 -14.60 -2.44
C VAL A 67 0.67 -16.13 -2.38
N ASP A 68 1.84 -16.76 -2.24
CA ASP A 68 1.90 -18.19 -1.91
C ASP A 68 1.72 -18.37 -0.40
N MET A 69 0.82 -19.26 -0.02
CA MET A 69 0.63 -19.73 1.34
C MET A 69 0.57 -21.24 1.30
N ASP A 70 1.62 -21.88 1.80
CA ASP A 70 1.73 -23.34 1.88
C ASP A 70 1.51 -24.04 0.51
N GLY A 71 2.03 -23.43 -0.57
CA GLY A 71 1.93 -23.94 -1.94
C GLY A 71 0.59 -23.64 -2.61
N GLN A 72 -0.24 -22.77 -2.03
CA GLN A 72 -1.51 -22.33 -2.61
C GLN A 72 -1.53 -20.81 -2.82
N LEU A 73 -2.13 -20.38 -3.94
CA LEU A 73 -2.39 -18.97 -4.17
C LEU A 73 -3.48 -18.48 -3.23
N ALA A 74 -3.16 -17.46 -2.44
CA ALA A 74 -4.06 -16.89 -1.44
C ALA A 74 -4.17 -15.37 -1.56
N GLU A 75 -5.26 -14.83 -1.02
CA GLU A 75 -5.43 -13.39 -0.88
C GLU A 75 -4.39 -12.86 0.11
N PRO A 76 -3.66 -11.77 -0.18
CA PRO A 76 -2.69 -11.20 0.77
C PRO A 76 -3.30 -10.87 2.14
N LEU A 77 -4.59 -10.55 2.18
CA LEU A 77 -5.32 -10.29 3.42
C LEU A 77 -5.41 -11.54 4.32
N ASP A 78 -5.49 -12.73 3.74
CA ASP A 78 -5.55 -13.97 4.51
C ASP A 78 -4.20 -14.26 5.19
N LEU A 79 -3.08 -13.93 4.51
CA LEU A 79 -1.75 -13.95 5.11
C LEU A 79 -1.67 -12.97 6.29
N LEU A 80 -2.19 -11.75 6.12
CA LEU A 80 -2.18 -10.73 7.17
C LEU A 80 -3.00 -11.14 8.40
N LYS A 81 -4.05 -11.95 8.24
CA LYS A 81 -4.91 -12.44 9.34
C LYS A 81 -4.28 -13.54 10.19
N ARG A 82 -3.18 -14.15 9.74
CA ARG A 82 -2.47 -15.16 10.52
C ARG A 82 -1.85 -14.58 11.78
N GLU A 83 -2.02 -15.28 12.91
CA GLU A 83 -1.46 -14.87 14.20
C GLU A 83 0.07 -14.95 14.23
N ASP A 84 0.64 -15.87 13.48
CA ASP A 84 2.09 -16.15 13.41
C ASP A 84 2.82 -15.33 12.33
N PHE A 85 2.09 -14.64 11.44
CA PHE A 85 2.71 -13.80 10.43
C PHE A 85 3.15 -12.45 11.02
N ARG A 86 4.46 -12.16 11.02
CA ARG A 86 5.04 -10.99 11.70
C ARG A 86 5.89 -10.08 10.81
N GLU A 87 6.41 -10.59 9.70
CA GLU A 87 7.30 -9.85 8.82
C GLU A 87 7.24 -10.40 7.40
N VAL A 88 7.48 -9.53 6.41
CA VAL A 88 7.53 -9.88 4.99
C VAL A 88 8.94 -10.34 4.62
N GLY A 89 9.06 -11.45 3.90
CA GLY A 89 10.36 -11.91 3.34
C GLY A 89 11.20 -12.81 4.24
N MET A 90 10.66 -13.27 5.38
CA MET A 90 11.19 -14.44 6.07
C MET A 90 10.71 -15.71 5.35
N PHE A 91 11.58 -16.30 4.53
CA PHE A 91 11.40 -17.61 3.91
C PHE A 91 12.26 -18.64 4.62
#